data_AF-A0A834DHV1-F1
#
_entry.id   AF-A0A834DHV1-F1
#
_cell.length_a   1.000
_cell.length_b   1.000
_cell.length_c   1.000
_cell.angle_alpha   90.00
_cell.angle_beta   90.00
_cell.angle_gamma   90.00
#
_symmetry.space_group_name_H-M   'P 1'
#
loop_
_entity.id
_entity.type
_entity.pdbx_description
1 polymer ?
#
loop_
_entity_poly.entity_id
_entity_poly.type
_entity_poly.pdbx_seq_one_letter_code
_entity_poly.pdbx_strand_id
1 'polypeptide(L)'
;MDGGHLDQPDNCPDRLSELMRMCWQFNPKMRPTFLEIVDLLKDDLHPTFPEVSFFHSEENKAPESEELEMECEDMESVPLDRPSHFPREEVVGPPLGLKRSYEEHVPYTHMNGAKRNGRALTLPRSSPS
;
A
#
# COMPACT_ATOMS: atom_id res chain seq x y z
N MET A 1 -24.61 6.32 9.67
CA MET A 1 -24.20 7.28 8.63
C MET A 1 -23.84 6.46 7.41
N ASP A 2 -24.63 6.56 6.35
CA ASP A 2 -24.64 5.62 5.20
C ASP A 2 -23.47 5.78 4.21
N GLY A 3 -22.36 6.41 4.61
CA GLY A 3 -21.17 6.51 3.78
C GLY A 3 -21.43 7.02 2.37
N GLY A 4 -22.04 8.20 2.24
CA GLY A 4 -22.40 8.79 0.96
C GLY A 4 -21.23 8.87 -0.03
N HIS A 5 -21.54 8.77 -1.32
CA HIS A 5 -20.59 8.87 -2.43
C HIS A 5 -20.86 10.12 -3.27
N LEU A 6 -19.98 10.41 -4.23
CA LEU A 6 -20.16 11.54 -5.15
C LEU A 6 -21.28 11.26 -6.15
N ASP A 7 -21.90 12.33 -6.64
CA ASP A 7 -22.82 12.25 -7.78
C ASP A 7 -22.06 11.97 -9.08
N GLN A 8 -22.75 11.35 -10.04
CA GLN A 8 -22.20 11.08 -11.36
C GLN A 8 -21.98 12.41 -12.12
N PRO A 9 -20.81 12.64 -12.73
CA PRO A 9 -20.57 13.83 -13.52
C PRO A 9 -21.33 13.80 -14.86
N ASP A 10 -21.61 14.98 -15.41
CA ASP A 10 -22.28 15.11 -16.71
C ASP A 10 -21.51 14.40 -17.81
N ASN A 11 -22.24 13.67 -18.68
CA ASN A 11 -21.69 12.88 -19.79
C ASN A 11 -20.69 11.78 -19.38
N CYS A 12 -20.75 11.29 -18.14
CA CYS A 12 -19.94 10.15 -17.71
C CYS A 12 -20.45 8.84 -18.35
N PRO A 13 -19.59 8.06 -19.02
CA PRO A 13 -19.94 6.73 -19.52
C PRO A 13 -20.40 5.80 -18.38
N ASP A 14 -21.40 4.97 -18.66
CA ASP A 14 -21.99 4.06 -17.66
C ASP A 14 -20.95 3.12 -17.05
N ARG A 15 -20.04 2.57 -17.87
CA ARG A 15 -18.98 1.67 -17.41
C ARG A 15 -18.02 2.33 -16.42
N LEU A 16 -17.71 3.61 -16.60
CA LEU A 16 -16.87 4.36 -15.66
C LEU A 16 -17.65 4.71 -14.38
N SER A 17 -18.94 5.03 -14.51
CA SER A 17 -19.86 5.24 -13.39
C SER A 17 -19.95 4.00 -12.50
N GLU A 18 -20.11 2.82 -13.11
CA GLU A 18 -20.19 1.55 -12.39
C GLU A 18 -18.88 1.22 -11.67
N LEU A 19 -17.74 1.41 -12.35
CA LEU A 19 -16.42 1.26 -11.73
C LEU A 19 -16.24 2.18 -10.51
N MET A 20 -16.65 3.45 -10.61
CA MET A 20 -16.63 4.38 -9.47
C MET A 20 -17.48 3.86 -8.30
N ARG A 21 -18.69 3.34 -8.57
CA ARG A 21 -19.57 2.77 -7.54
C ARG A 21 -19.00 1.52 -6.89
N MET A 22 -18.24 0.71 -7.63
CA MET A 22 -17.49 -0.42 -7.07
C MET A 22 -16.35 0.07 -6.15
N CYS A 23 -15.63 1.12 -6.53
CA CYS A 23 -14.57 1.70 -5.70
C CYS A 23 -15.12 2.40 -4.43
N TRP A 24 -16.34 2.94 -4.49
CA TRP A 24 -16.98 3.62 -3.37
C TRP A 24 -17.78 2.71 -2.43
N GLN A 25 -17.62 1.38 -2.53
CA GLN A 25 -18.26 0.48 -1.58
C GLN A 25 -17.87 0.83 -0.14
N PHE A 26 -18.88 0.94 0.73
CA PHE A 26 -18.65 1.26 2.14
C PHE A 26 -17.77 0.20 2.82
N ASN A 27 -18.10 -1.07 2.59
CA ASN A 27 -17.29 -2.19 3.04
C ASN A 27 -16.00 -2.27 2.20
N PRO A 28 -14.81 -2.11 2.80
CA PRO A 28 -13.54 -2.18 2.07
C PRO A 28 -13.34 -3.51 1.34
N LYS A 29 -13.89 -4.61 1.88
CA LYS A 29 -13.79 -5.95 1.29
C LYS A 29 -14.61 -6.12 0.00
N MET A 30 -15.54 -5.20 -0.27
CA MET A 30 -16.37 -5.21 -1.49
C MET A 30 -15.78 -4.36 -2.61
N ARG A 31 -14.67 -3.64 -2.35
CA ARG A 31 -14.01 -2.84 -3.38
C ARG A 31 -13.11 -3.74 -4.21
N PRO A 32 -13.04 -3.54 -5.53
CA PRO A 32 -12.10 -4.26 -6.36
C PRO A 32 -10.66 -3.87 -6.03
N THR A 33 -9.75 -4.83 -6.15
CA THR A 33 -8.31 -4.62 -6.16
C THR A 33 -7.89 -3.88 -7.44
N PHE A 34 -6.70 -3.27 -7.43
CA PHE A 34 -6.18 -2.63 -8.64
C PHE A 34 -6.02 -3.61 -9.81
N LEU A 35 -5.69 -4.87 -9.54
CA LEU A 35 -5.58 -5.90 -10.58
C LEU A 35 -6.94 -6.18 -11.23
N GLU A 36 -8.00 -6.35 -10.43
CA GLU A 36 -9.36 -6.51 -10.95
C GLU A 36 -9.82 -5.29 -11.74
N ILE A 37 -9.46 -4.07 -11.30
CA ILE A 37 -9.76 -2.84 -12.04
C ILE A 37 -9.08 -2.85 -13.42
N VAL A 38 -7.80 -3.23 -13.48
CA VAL A 38 -7.07 -3.32 -14.75
C VAL A 38 -7.68 -4.40 -15.65
N ASP A 39 -8.06 -5.55 -15.08
CA ASP A 39 -8.73 -6.62 -15.82
C ASP A 39 -10.05 -6.17 -16.45
N LEU A 40 -10.82 -5.34 -15.74
CA LEU A 40 -12.04 -4.77 -16.27
C LEU A 40 -11.76 -3.83 -17.44
N LEU A 41 -10.65 -3.07 -17.40
CA LEU A 41 -10.35 -1.98 -18.33
C LEU A 41 -9.46 -2.37 -19.52
N LYS A 42 -8.76 -3.51 -19.45
CA LYS A 42 -7.64 -3.85 -20.35
C LYS A 42 -7.97 -3.78 -21.84
N ASP A 43 -9.20 -4.09 -22.23
CA ASP A 43 -9.63 -4.09 -23.64
C ASP A 43 -9.74 -2.67 -24.25
N ASP A 44 -9.83 -1.64 -23.42
CA ASP A 44 -9.87 -0.24 -23.85
C ASP A 44 -8.52 0.48 -23.70
N LEU A 45 -7.50 -0.23 -23.20
CA LEU A 45 -6.17 0.34 -23.02
C LEU A 45 -5.39 0.36 -24.33
N HIS A 46 -4.39 1.23 -24.38
CA HIS A 46 -3.52 1.34 -25.55
C HIS A 46 -2.81 -0.01 -25.83
N PRO A 47 -2.61 -0.41 -27.10
CA PRO A 47 -2.01 -1.71 -27.43
C PRO A 47 -0.61 -1.96 -26.85
N THR A 48 0.12 -0.90 -26.50
CA THR A 48 1.45 -1.00 -25.87
C THR A 48 1.39 -1.22 -24.36
N PHE A 49 0.20 -1.22 -23.74
CA PHE A 49 0.04 -1.41 -22.29
C PHE A 49 0.64 -2.72 -21.78
N PRO A 50 0.52 -3.87 -22.48
CA PRO A 50 1.19 -5.10 -22.06
C PRO A 50 2.72 -5.00 -21.97
N GLU A 51 3.34 -4.11 -22.75
CA GLU A 51 4.80 -3.95 -22.78
C GLU A 51 5.35 -3.13 -21.61
N VAL A 52 4.52 -2.26 -21.01
CA VAL A 52 4.98 -1.25 -20.04
C VAL A 52 4.29 -1.35 -18.67
N SER A 53 3.28 -2.19 -18.54
CA SER A 53 2.46 -2.28 -17.32
C SER A 53 3.02 -3.30 -16.33
N PHE A 54 2.97 -2.95 -15.04
CA PHE A 54 3.17 -3.90 -13.95
C PHE A 54 2.25 -5.12 -14.07
N PHE A 55 0.99 -4.91 -14.50
CA PHE A 55 -0.03 -5.96 -14.61
C PHE A 55 0.41 -7.16 -15.48
N HIS A 56 1.19 -6.92 -16.53
CA HIS A 56 1.71 -7.97 -17.43
C HIS A 56 3.17 -8.37 -17.13
N SER A 57 3.80 -7.76 -16.13
CA SER A 57 5.17 -8.06 -15.74
C SER A 57 5.26 -9.36 -14.93
N GLU A 58 6.45 -9.96 -14.92
CA GLU A 58 6.74 -11.15 -14.09
C GLU A 58 6.59 -10.85 -12.60
N GLU A 59 6.77 -9.59 -12.17
CA GLU A 59 6.62 -9.16 -10.77
C GLU A 59 5.18 -9.27 -10.25
N ASN A 60 4.20 -9.32 -11.15
CA ASN A 60 2.79 -9.50 -10.78
C ASN A 60 2.41 -10.98 -10.59
N LYS A 61 3.31 -11.94 -10.87
CA LYS A 61 3.06 -13.33 -10.54
C LYS A 61 3.03 -13.47 -9.01
N ALA A 62 2.03 -14.22 -8.50
CA ALA A 62 2.05 -14.61 -7.10
C ALA A 62 3.39 -15.31 -6.80
N PRO A 63 4.03 -15.04 -5.65
CA PRO A 63 5.24 -15.78 -5.28
C PRO A 63 4.92 -17.27 -5.33
N GLU A 64 5.58 -17.99 -6.23
CA GLU A 64 5.43 -19.43 -6.37
C GLU A 64 5.71 -20.03 -4.99
N SER A 65 4.75 -20.77 -4.44
CA SER A 65 4.81 -21.31 -3.08
C SER A 65 5.75 -22.51 -2.96
N GLU A 66 6.89 -22.50 -3.66
CA GLU A 66 7.74 -23.68 -3.87
C GLU A 66 8.95 -23.78 -2.92
N GLU A 67 9.13 -22.89 -1.94
CA GLU A 67 10.31 -22.93 -1.04
C GLU A 67 9.99 -23.03 0.48
N LEU A 68 8.91 -23.69 0.87
CA LEU A 68 8.61 -23.94 2.31
C LEU A 68 8.36 -25.41 2.67
N GLU A 69 8.58 -26.36 1.75
CA GLU A 69 8.37 -27.80 2.01
C GLU A 69 9.67 -28.64 2.06
N MET A 70 10.83 -28.03 2.27
CA MET A 70 12.07 -28.80 2.45
C MET A 70 12.68 -28.58 3.83
N GLU A 71 12.78 -29.68 4.58
CA GLU A 71 13.59 -29.91 5.78
C GLU A 71 12.90 -29.73 7.15
N CYS A 72 11.98 -30.65 7.50
CA CYS A 72 11.57 -30.94 8.88
C CYS A 72 12.09 -32.29 9.41
N GLU A 73 13.00 -32.95 8.69
CA GLU A 73 13.61 -34.21 9.11
C GLU A 73 15.12 -33.99 9.31
N ASP A 74 15.56 -33.75 10.54
CA ASP A 74 16.84 -34.23 11.12
C ASP A 74 17.26 -33.43 12.38
N MET A 75 16.46 -33.46 13.45
CA MET A 75 16.92 -32.99 14.76
C MET A 75 16.50 -33.91 15.90
N GLU A 76 16.73 -35.21 15.73
CA GLU A 76 16.70 -36.19 16.82
C GLU A 76 17.97 -37.04 16.84
N SER A 77 19.14 -36.40 16.99
CA SER A 77 20.38 -37.12 17.27
C SER A 77 21.43 -36.30 18.03
N VAL A 78 21.01 -35.54 19.06
CA VAL A 78 21.95 -34.92 20.02
C VAL A 78 21.87 -35.64 21.37
N PRO A 79 22.93 -36.36 21.82
CA PRO A 79 22.94 -36.99 23.14
C PRO A 79 22.94 -35.93 24.25
N LEU A 80 21.99 -36.03 25.18
CA LEU A 80 21.90 -35.14 26.34
C LEU A 80 22.78 -35.64 27.49
N ASP A 81 23.96 -35.03 27.68
CA ASP A 81 24.72 -35.14 28.94
C ASP A 81 24.74 -33.80 29.71
N ARG A 82 23.77 -33.71 30.63
CA ARG A 82 23.73 -33.17 32.02
C ARG A 82 24.10 -31.68 32.35
N PRO A 83 23.32 -31.00 33.23
CA PRO A 83 23.33 -29.53 33.37
C PRO A 83 24.21 -29.00 34.52
N SER A 84 24.56 -27.71 34.45
CA SER A 84 25.02 -26.92 35.60
C SER A 84 24.19 -25.65 35.77
N HIS A 85 23.99 -25.29 37.03
CA HIS A 85 22.91 -24.47 37.56
C HIS A 85 23.49 -23.15 38.13
N PHE A 86 22.80 -22.02 37.85
CA PHE A 86 22.79 -20.71 38.57
C PHE A 86 23.98 -19.72 38.45
N PRO A 87 23.86 -18.41 38.83
CA PRO A 87 22.70 -17.50 39.00
C PRO A 87 22.88 -16.10 38.34
N ARG A 88 21.83 -15.25 38.43
CA ARG A 88 21.76 -13.81 38.07
C ARG A 88 22.73 -12.92 38.86
N GLU A 89 23.17 -11.82 38.26
CA GLU A 89 23.60 -10.61 38.99
C GLU A 89 23.33 -9.32 38.16
N GLU A 90 22.85 -8.26 38.83
CA GLU A 90 22.56 -6.94 38.28
C GLU A 90 23.73 -5.98 38.51
N VAL A 91 24.10 -5.11 37.54
CA VAL A 91 24.85 -3.86 37.81
C VAL A 91 24.49 -2.74 36.81
N VAL A 92 24.44 -1.52 37.36
CA VAL A 92 23.99 -0.19 36.91
C VAL A 92 24.94 0.53 35.93
N GLY A 93 24.43 1.28 34.93
CA GLY A 93 25.05 2.53 34.41
C GLY A 93 25.05 2.81 32.87
N PRO A 94 24.83 4.08 32.37
CA PRO A 94 24.52 4.46 30.96
C PRO A 94 25.74 5.04 30.18
N PRO A 95 25.69 5.61 28.93
CA PRO A 95 24.56 6.10 28.10
C PRO A 95 24.62 5.80 26.58
N LEU A 96 23.55 6.15 25.84
CA LEU A 96 23.54 6.94 24.57
C LEU A 96 22.22 6.72 23.82
N GLY A 97 21.51 7.83 23.59
CA GLY A 97 20.17 7.86 23.05
C GLY A 97 20.11 7.64 21.54
N LEU A 98 19.10 6.87 21.14
CA LEU A 98 18.48 7.01 19.82
C LEU A 98 16.97 6.77 19.95
N LYS A 99 16.29 7.63 20.72
CA LYS A 99 14.84 7.78 20.55
C LYS A 99 14.62 8.63 19.31
N ARG A 100 14.31 7.97 18.17
CA ARG A 100 13.60 8.63 17.07
C ARG A 100 12.28 9.12 17.66
N SER A 101 12.19 10.43 17.88
CA SER A 101 10.96 11.13 18.17
C SER A 101 10.02 10.92 16.98
N TYR A 102 8.89 10.25 17.20
CA TYR A 102 7.85 10.04 16.17
C TYR A 102 6.81 11.17 16.18
N GLU A 103 7.16 12.36 16.65
CA GLU A 103 6.21 13.47 16.76
C GLU A 103 6.73 14.72 16.04
N GLU A 104 6.94 14.58 14.73
CA GLU A 104 7.02 15.71 13.82
C GLU A 104 5.77 15.67 12.94
N HIS A 105 4.77 16.46 13.33
CA HIS A 105 3.51 16.63 12.62
C HIS A 105 3.79 17.09 11.18
N VAL A 106 3.73 16.16 10.23
CA VAL A 106 3.59 16.53 8.81
C VAL A 106 2.18 17.11 8.65
N PRO A 107 2.01 18.40 8.28
CA PRO A 107 0.69 18.95 8.05
C PRO A 107 0.08 18.25 6.83
N TYR A 108 -0.95 17.43 7.07
CA TYR A 108 -1.65 16.73 6.02
C TYR A 108 -2.28 17.73 5.06
N THR A 109 -1.88 17.69 3.79
CA THR A 109 -2.42 18.57 2.75
C THR A 109 -3.77 18.00 2.31
N HIS A 110 -4.86 18.66 2.69
CA HIS A 110 -6.21 18.22 2.30
C HIS A 110 -6.42 18.41 0.79
N MET A 111 -6.39 17.32 0.03
CA MET A 111 -6.55 17.30 -1.44
C MET A 111 -7.99 17.34 -1.94
N ASN A 112 -8.97 17.57 -1.06
CA ASN A 112 -10.37 17.65 -1.48
C ASN A 112 -10.73 19.11 -1.77
N GLY A 113 -10.99 19.39 -3.04
CA GLY A 113 -11.21 20.72 -3.63
C GLY A 113 -12.31 21.55 -2.98
N ALA A 114 -11.99 22.14 -1.83
CA ALA A 114 -12.77 23.21 -1.24
C ALA A 114 -12.66 24.44 -2.15
N LYS A 115 -13.78 24.77 -2.80
CA LYS A 115 -13.98 25.99 -3.59
C LYS A 115 -13.86 27.20 -2.65
N ARG A 116 -12.65 27.71 -2.47
CA ARG A 116 -12.39 28.91 -1.66
C ARG A 116 -12.10 30.09 -2.58
N ASN A 117 -13.05 31.00 -2.62
CA ASN A 117 -12.86 32.36 -3.10
C ASN A 117 -11.82 33.02 -2.19
N GLY A 118 -10.67 33.41 -2.74
CA GLY A 118 -9.68 34.19 -2.00
C GLY A 118 -8.24 33.81 -2.31
N ARG A 119 -7.64 34.56 -3.24
CA ARG A 119 -6.20 34.74 -3.49
C ARG A 119 -5.42 33.46 -3.86
N ALA A 120 -5.35 33.22 -5.17
CA ALA A 120 -4.40 32.27 -5.76
C ALA A 120 -2.97 32.68 -5.37
N LEU A 121 -2.21 31.73 -4.81
CA LEU A 121 -0.76 31.86 -4.72
C LEU A 121 -0.24 31.78 -6.15
N THR A 122 0.38 32.86 -6.63
CA THR A 122 0.94 32.95 -7.98
C THR A 122 2.09 31.95 -8.09
N LEU A 123 1.91 30.92 -8.92
CA LEU A 123 3.00 30.02 -9.33
C LEU A 123 4.04 30.82 -10.12
N PRO A 124 5.35 30.64 -9.85
CA PRO A 124 6.39 31.30 -10.64
C PRO A 124 6.36 30.77 -12.08
N ARG A 125 6.13 31.67 -13.05
CA ARG A 125 6.23 31.37 -14.48
C ARG A 125 7.71 31.16 -14.82
N SER A 126 8.04 29.98 -15.36
CA SER A 126 9.28 29.78 -16.10
C SER A 126 9.26 30.63 -17.37
N SER A 127 10.36 31.34 -17.61
CA SER A 127 10.57 32.14 -18.83
C SER A 127 11.07 31.23 -19.96
N PRO A 128 10.61 31.40 -21.21
CA PRO A 128 11.13 30.64 -22.34
C PRO A 128 12.51 31.16 -22.77
N SER A 129 13.34 30.24 -23.26
CA SER A 129 14.63 30.50 -23.90
C SER A 129 14.47 30.97 -25.34
#